data_AF-A0AAV6TGF0-F1
#
_entry.id   AF-A0AAV6TGF0-F1
#
_cell.length_a   1.000
_cell.length_b   1.000
_cell.length_c   1.000
_cell.angle_alpha   90.00
_cell.angle_beta   90.00
_cell.angle_gamma   90.00
#
_symmetry.space_group_name_H-M   'P 1'
#
loop_
_entity.id
_entity.type
_entity.pdbx_description
1 polymer ?
#
loop_
_entity_poly.entity_id
_entity_poly.type
_entity_poly.pdbx_seq_one_letter_code
_entity_poly.pdbx_strand_id
1 'polypeptide(L)'
;MKLHNLISKLKKWIKILESKTKMLPKSFLIEEKCRFLNNFSRQTADVEIPGEFLLPRHNHYFVCIARFMPKFDIVQKHNTAARRIYIKGHNGK
;
A
#
# COMPACT_ATOMS: atom_id res chain seq x y z
N MET A 1 -16.96 9.20 -34.33
CA MET A 1 -16.31 7.90 -34.04
C MET A 1 -17.36 6.95 -33.48
N LYS A 2 -17.54 5.74 -34.04
CA LYS A 2 -18.50 4.76 -33.52
C LYS A 2 -18.01 4.21 -32.17
N LEU A 3 -18.90 4.09 -31.18
CA LEU A 3 -18.62 3.56 -29.83
C LEU A 3 -17.80 2.25 -29.84
N HIS A 4 -18.11 1.36 -30.78
CA HIS A 4 -17.40 0.10 -30.96
C HIS A 4 -15.89 0.26 -31.20
N ASN A 5 -15.48 1.30 -31.95
CA ASN A 5 -14.07 1.58 -32.20
C ASN A 5 -13.35 2.08 -30.95
N LEU A 6 -14.03 2.86 -30.10
CA LEU A 6 -13.48 3.32 -28.83
C LEU A 6 -13.28 2.14 -27.86
N ILE A 7 -14.29 1.27 -27.72
CA ILE A 7 -14.21 0.06 -26.89
C ILE A 7 -13.06 -0.84 -27.34
N SER A 8 -12.90 -1.07 -28.65
CA SER A 8 -11.80 -1.87 -29.18
C SER A 8 -10.42 -1.29 -28.83
N LYS A 9 -10.25 0.04 -28.95
CA LYS A 9 -9.02 0.73 -28.55
C LYS A 9 -8.75 0.57 -27.04
N LEU A 10 -9.76 0.75 -26.19
CA LEU A 10 -9.61 0.61 -24.73
C LEU A 10 -9.25 -0.84 -24.34
N LYS A 11 -9.89 -1.85 -24.93
CA LYS A 11 -9.54 -3.27 -24.70
C LYS A 11 -8.09 -3.58 -25.08
N LYS A 12 -7.61 -3.01 -26.20
CA LYS A 12 -6.20 -3.13 -26.60
C LYS A 12 -5.27 -2.51 -25.55
N TRP A 13 -5.59 -1.30 -25.07
CA TRP A 13 -4.80 -0.64 -24.03
C TRP A 13 -4.80 -1.42 -22.72
N ILE A 14 -5.94 -1.94 -22.27
CA ILE A 14 -6.04 -2.81 -21.08
C ILE A 14 -5.09 -4.00 -21.21
N LYS A 15 -5.13 -4.72 -22.34
CA LYS A 15 -4.26 -5.88 -22.57
C LYS A 15 -2.76 -5.52 -22.54
N ILE A 16 -2.38 -4.37 -23.09
CA ILE A 16 -0.99 -3.87 -23.06
C ILE A 16 -0.58 -3.51 -21.64
N LEU A 17 -1.46 -2.85 -20.87
CA LEU A 17 -1.17 -2.45 -19.49
C LEU A 17 -1.08 -3.66 -18.57
N GLU A 18 -1.95 -4.66 -18.74
CA GLU A 18 -1.90 -5.91 -18.00
C GLU A 18 -0.60 -6.67 -18.25
N SER A 19 -0.13 -6.77 -19.49
CA SER A 19 1.14 -7.47 -19.79
C SER A 19 2.34 -6.73 -19.20
N LYS A 20 2.39 -5.40 -19.31
CA LYS A 20 3.44 -4.59 -18.68
C LYS A 20 3.42 -4.70 -17.16
N THR A 21 2.24 -4.67 -16.55
CA THR A 21 2.09 -4.72 -15.08
C THR A 21 2.52 -6.08 -14.53
N LYS A 22 2.31 -7.18 -15.26
CA LYS A 22 2.81 -8.51 -14.88
C LYS A 22 4.34 -8.62 -14.85
N MET A 23 5.05 -7.77 -15.59
CA MET A 23 6.51 -7.72 -15.58
C MET A 23 7.09 -6.87 -14.45
N LEU A 24 6.26 -6.07 -13.75
CA LEU A 24 6.74 -5.23 -12.67
C LEU A 24 7.12 -6.07 -11.44
N PRO A 25 8.08 -5.60 -10.62
CA PRO A 25 8.42 -6.24 -9.37
C PRO A 25 7.20 -6.44 -8.48
N LYS A 26 7.16 -7.57 -7.77
CA LYS A 26 6.08 -7.87 -6.80
C LYS A 26 6.33 -7.28 -5.43
N SER A 27 7.55 -6.81 -5.16
CA SER A 27 7.94 -6.14 -3.94
C SER A 27 9.14 -5.25 -4.18
N PHE A 28 9.34 -4.25 -3.33
CA PHE A 28 10.51 -3.38 -3.33
C PHE A 28 10.81 -2.88 -1.92
N LEU A 29 12.00 -2.35 -1.71
CA LEU A 29 12.40 -1.77 -0.42
C LEU A 29 11.91 -0.32 -0.32
N ILE A 30 11.36 0.04 0.84
CA ILE A 30 10.76 1.34 1.09
C ILE A 30 11.79 2.47 0.94
N GLU A 31 13.06 2.20 1.26
CA GLU A 31 14.16 3.15 1.15
C GLU A 31 14.37 3.67 -0.27
N GLU A 32 14.02 2.87 -1.28
CA GLU A 32 14.12 3.25 -2.69
C GLU A 32 13.10 4.31 -3.11
N LYS A 33 12.02 4.50 -2.31
CA LYS A 33 10.87 5.36 -2.67
C LYS A 33 10.53 6.40 -1.61
N CYS A 34 10.73 6.11 -0.33
CA CYS A 34 10.35 6.98 0.77
C CYS A 34 11.27 6.79 1.99
N ARG A 35 12.31 7.64 2.07
CA ARG A 35 13.24 7.66 3.20
C ARG A 35 12.57 8.03 4.54
N PHE A 36 11.53 8.85 4.52
CA PHE A 36 10.83 9.29 5.74
C PHE A 36 10.17 8.13 6.47
N LEU A 37 9.46 7.26 5.74
CA LEU A 37 8.84 6.08 6.33
C LEU A 37 9.88 5.05 6.76
N ASN A 38 10.98 4.90 6.00
CA ASN A 38 12.08 4.02 6.37
C ASN A 38 12.71 4.39 7.73
N ASN A 39 12.90 5.69 7.93
CA ASN A 39 13.57 6.24 9.11
C ASN A 39 12.61 6.60 10.25
N PHE A 40 11.32 6.36 10.06
CA PHE A 40 10.33 6.63 11.09
C PHE A 40 10.54 5.72 12.30
N SER A 41 10.50 6.33 13.48
CA SER A 41 10.44 5.64 14.75
C SER A 41 9.41 6.32 15.65
N ARG A 42 8.96 5.62 16.70
CA ARG A 42 8.10 6.23 17.72
C ARG A 42 8.70 7.46 18.40
N GLN A 43 10.03 7.55 18.46
CA GLN A 43 10.72 8.74 18.99
C GLN A 43 10.54 9.96 18.08
N THR A 44 10.37 9.74 16.78
CA THR A 44 10.09 10.80 15.80
C THR A 44 8.71 11.40 16.02
N ALA A 45 7.71 10.55 16.23
CA ALA A 45 6.36 10.97 16.59
C ALA A 45 5.60 9.79 17.21
N ASP A 46 4.86 10.06 18.30
CA ASP A 46 3.95 9.08 18.90
C ASP A 46 2.59 9.18 18.18
N VAL A 47 2.41 8.31 17.18
CA VAL A 47 1.23 8.33 16.29
C VAL A 47 0.51 7.00 16.41
N GLU A 48 -0.81 7.03 16.64
CA GLU A 48 -1.64 5.83 16.67
C GLU A 48 -1.71 5.12 15.31
N ILE A 49 -1.87 3.80 15.32
CA ILE A 49 -2.08 3.04 14.10
C ILE A 49 -3.38 3.52 13.42
N PRO A 50 -3.37 3.74 12.09
CA PRO A 50 -4.57 4.13 11.37
C PRO A 50 -5.71 3.13 11.56
N GLY A 51 -6.91 3.63 11.85
CA GLY A 51 -8.11 2.81 11.99
C GLY A 51 -8.43 2.36 13.42
N GLU A 52 -7.56 2.63 14.41
CA GLU A 52 -7.80 2.28 15.82
C GLU A 52 -9.12 2.88 16.38
N PHE A 53 -9.57 4.02 15.84
CA PHE A 53 -10.80 4.70 16.24
C PHE A 53 -12.06 4.31 15.44
N LEU A 54 -11.93 3.43 14.43
CA LEU A 54 -13.07 3.05 13.59
C LEU A 54 -13.98 2.01 14.26
N LEU A 55 -13.47 1.29 15.25
CA LEU A 55 -14.21 0.28 16.00
C LEU A 55 -14.42 0.76 17.44
N PRO A 56 -15.64 0.65 18.01
CA PRO A 56 -15.86 0.95 19.41
C PRO A 56 -14.98 0.03 20.26
N ARG A 57 -14.06 0.61 21.04
CA ARG A 57 -13.30 -0.11 22.06
C ARG A 57 -13.66 0.44 23.43
N HIS A 58 -13.88 -0.48 24.37
CA HIS A 58 -14.17 -0.14 25.77
C HIS A 58 -12.94 0.33 26.56
N ASN A 59 -11.73 0.05 26.06
CA ASN A 59 -10.48 0.40 26.72
C ASN A 59 -9.76 1.54 25.98
N HIS A 60 -9.23 2.51 26.75
CA HIS A 60 -8.37 3.61 26.27
C HIS A 60 -6.96 3.18 25.84
N TYR A 61 -6.76 1.91 25.50
CA TYR A 61 -5.48 1.39 25.05
C TYR A 61 -5.41 1.44 23.53
N PHE A 62 -4.50 2.27 23.02
CA PHE A 62 -4.26 2.45 21.59
C PHE A 62 -2.87 1.96 21.20
N VAL A 63 -2.76 1.33 20.05
CA VAL A 63 -1.46 0.89 19.53
C VAL A 63 -0.87 1.99 18.65
N CYS A 64 0.23 2.58 19.08
CA CYS A 64 1.07 3.47 18.25
C CYS A 64 1.99 2.73 17.28
N ILE A 65 2.31 3.40 16.18
CA ILE A 65 3.27 2.97 15.17
C ILE A 65 4.67 2.94 15.80
N ALA A 66 5.33 1.78 15.81
CA ALA A 66 6.73 1.66 16.21
C ALA A 66 7.67 1.95 15.04
N ARG A 67 7.39 1.37 13.88
CA ARG A 67 8.14 1.53 12.62
C ARG A 67 7.34 1.03 11.42
N PHE A 68 7.72 1.47 10.23
CA PHE A 68 7.30 0.85 8.98
C PHE A 68 8.26 -0.29 8.62
N MET A 69 7.73 -1.39 8.12
CA MET A 69 8.57 -2.50 7.67
C MET A 69 9.21 -2.15 6.32
N PRO A 70 10.49 -2.54 6.10
CA PRO A 70 11.25 -2.09 4.94
C PRO A 70 10.76 -2.69 3.61
N LYS A 71 10.12 -3.86 3.62
CA LYS A 71 9.62 -4.50 2.40
C LYS A 71 8.16 -4.13 2.15
N PHE A 72 7.88 -3.53 1.00
CA PHE A 72 6.52 -3.28 0.52
C PHE A 72 6.19 -4.24 -0.61
N ASP A 73 4.97 -4.77 -0.60
CA ASP A 73 4.48 -5.65 -1.66
C ASP A 73 3.58 -4.88 -2.63
N ILE A 74 3.61 -5.28 -3.90
CA ILE A 74 2.67 -4.83 -4.92
C ILE A 74 1.63 -5.93 -5.09
N VAL A 75 0.42 -5.66 -4.61
CA VAL A 75 -0.72 -6.56 -4.67
C VAL A 75 -1.52 -6.25 -5.92
N GLN A 76 -1.49 -7.18 -6.88
CA GLN A 76 -2.30 -7.10 -8.08
C GLN A 76 -3.63 -7.84 -7.83
N LYS A 77 -4.74 -7.15 -8.10
CA LYS A 77 -6.10 -7.70 -8.10
C LYS A 77 -6.72 -7.48 -9.48
N HIS A 78 -7.93 -8.00 -9.67
CA HIS A 78 -8.68 -7.72 -10.89
C HIS A 78 -8.87 -6.19 -11.04
N ASN A 79 -8.49 -5.66 -12.20
CA ASN A 79 -8.57 -4.24 -12.58
C ASN A 79 -7.79 -3.23 -11.73
N THR A 80 -7.03 -3.67 -10.71
CA THR A 80 -6.37 -2.76 -9.76
C THR A 80 -5.04 -3.33 -9.26
N ALA A 81 -4.11 -2.43 -8.93
CA ALA A 81 -2.89 -2.78 -8.22
C ALA A 81 -2.69 -1.79 -7.07
N ALA A 82 -2.32 -2.30 -5.90
CA ALA A 82 -2.08 -1.50 -4.71
C ALA A 82 -0.74 -1.87 -4.07
N ARG A 83 -0.18 -0.94 -3.30
CA ARG A 83 0.99 -1.21 -2.47
C ARG A 83 0.53 -1.62 -1.08
N ARG A 84 0.98 -2.77 -0.60
CA ARG A 84 0.76 -3.21 0.76
C ARG A 84 1.95 -2.78 1.62
N ILE A 85 1.61 -1.94 2.59
CA ILE A 85 2.52 -1.40 3.60
C ILE A 85 2.30 -2.21 4.88
N TYR A 86 3.38 -2.63 5.51
CA TYR A 86 3.33 -3.28 6.81
C TYR A 86 3.85 -2.33 7.88
N ILE A 87 3.08 -2.16 8.95
CA ILE A 87 3.40 -1.33 10.09
C ILE A 87 3.58 -2.25 11.28
N LYS A 88 4.66 -2.06 12.04
CA LYS A 88 4.84 -2.72 13.33
C LYS A 88 4.35 -1.78 14.43
N GLY A 89 3.45 -2.27 15.27
CA GLY A 89 2.98 -1.59 16.48
C GLY A 89 3.97 -1.67 17.62
N HIS A 90 3.90 -0.72 18.56
CA HIS A 90 4.78 -0.69 19.74
C HIS A 90 4.56 -1.88 20.69
N ASN A 91 3.40 -2.53 20.62
CA ASN A 91 3.10 -3.77 21.33
C ASN A 91 3.64 -5.03 20.62
N GLY A 92 4.38 -4.87 19.52
CA GLY A 92 4.98 -5.96 18.77
C GLY A 92 4.09 -6.58 17.69
N LYS A 93 2.82 -6.17 17.56
CA LYS A 93 1.90 -6.60 16.50
C LYS A 93 2.25 -5.99 15.14
#